data_AF-A0A0U5NNS4-F1
#
_entry.id   AF-A0A0U5NNS4-F1
#
_cell.length_a   1.000
_cell.length_b   1.000
_cell.length_c   1.000
_cell.angle_alpha   90.00
_cell.angle_beta   90.00
_cell.angle_gamma   90.00
#
_symmetry.space_group_name_H-M   'P 1'
#
loop_
_entity.id
_entity.type
_entity.pdbx_description
1 polymer ?
#
loop_
_entity_poly.entity_id
_entity_poly.type
_entity_poly.pdbx_seq_one_letter_code
_entity_poly.pdbx_strand_id
1 'polypeptide(L)'
;MTKEKTTAQSRKVAQKTLEAKIEKALEEKPKKNYTLNELVGAYMADQKVTVKMSTYHRNYFATKTLMSILGKDTLVNRLSAKYVREKLLKTGKRLEL
;
A
#
# COMPACT_ATOMS: atom_id res chain seq x y z
N MET A 1 -45.13 28.10 -10.37
CA MET A 1 -45.71 27.38 -9.21
C MET A 1 -45.42 25.89 -9.39
N THR A 2 -44.41 25.33 -8.72
CA THR A 2 -44.20 23.86 -8.67
C THR A 2 -43.45 23.53 -7.39
N LYS A 3 -44.20 23.21 -6.33
CA LYS A 3 -43.64 22.59 -5.13
C LYS A 3 -43.25 21.16 -5.51
N GLU A 4 -41.96 20.90 -5.65
CA GLU A 4 -41.42 19.55 -5.83
C GLU A 4 -41.89 18.69 -4.64
N LYS A 5 -42.86 17.81 -4.89
CA LYS A 5 -43.34 16.86 -3.88
C LYS A 5 -42.25 15.84 -3.65
N THR A 6 -41.47 16.02 -2.58
CA THR A 6 -40.61 14.98 -2.00
C THR A 6 -41.52 13.85 -1.51
N THR A 7 -41.80 12.92 -2.40
CA THR A 7 -42.69 11.78 -2.15
C THR A 7 -41.97 10.76 -1.27
N ALA A 8 -42.74 9.93 -0.55
CA ALA A 8 -42.18 8.85 0.27
C ALA A 8 -41.28 7.90 -0.54
N GLN A 9 -41.57 7.76 -1.84
CA GLN A 9 -40.75 7.03 -2.80
C GLN A 9 -39.36 7.66 -2.98
N SER A 10 -39.26 8.99 -3.15
CA SER A 10 -37.97 9.69 -3.25
C SER A 10 -37.12 9.52 -1.99
N ARG A 11 -37.74 9.55 -0.80
CA ARG A 11 -37.04 9.30 0.47
C ARG A 11 -36.49 7.87 0.56
N LYS A 12 -37.30 6.87 0.17
CA LYS A 12 -36.89 5.46 0.16
C LYS A 12 -35.74 5.18 -0.81
N VAL A 13 -35.73 5.83 -1.98
CA VAL A 13 -34.65 5.71 -2.96
C VAL A 13 -33.37 6.37 -2.48
N ALA A 14 -33.46 7.57 -1.89
CA ALA A 14 -32.32 8.26 -1.31
C ALA A 14 -31.69 7.44 -0.16
N GLN A 15 -32.52 6.86 0.70
CA GLN A 15 -32.06 6.01 1.81
C GLN A 15 -31.33 4.76 1.31
N LYS A 16 -31.90 4.02 0.35
CA LYS A 16 -31.23 2.86 -0.26
C LYS A 16 -29.90 3.24 -0.94
N THR A 17 -29.86 4.40 -1.58
CA THR A 17 -28.63 4.89 -2.23
C THR A 17 -27.56 5.22 -1.20
N LEU A 18 -27.95 5.77 -0.05
CA LEU A 18 -27.05 6.05 1.06
C LEU A 18 -26.54 4.75 1.71
N GLU A 19 -27.42 3.80 1.99
CA GLU A 19 -27.08 2.48 2.53
C GLU A 19 -26.10 1.74 1.62
N ALA A 20 -26.34 1.71 0.31
CA ALA A 20 -25.43 1.11 -0.67
C ALA A 20 -24.06 1.79 -0.72
N LYS A 21 -23.99 3.12 -0.51
CA LYS A 21 -22.71 3.85 -0.42
C LYS A 21 -21.96 3.52 0.87
N ILE A 22 -22.68 3.36 1.98
CA ILE A 22 -22.11 2.96 3.27
C ILE A 22 -21.58 1.53 3.18
N GLU A 23 -22.35 0.59 2.66
CA GLU A 23 -21.95 -0.81 2.50
C GLU A 23 -20.71 -0.93 1.60
N LYS A 24 -20.68 -0.24 0.47
CA LYS A 24 -19.49 -0.16 -0.40
C LYS A 24 -18.26 0.50 0.27
N ALA A 25 -18.47 1.37 1.24
CA ALA A 25 -17.38 1.98 2.01
C ALA A 25 -16.89 1.07 3.14
N LEU A 26 -17.77 0.22 3.67
CA LEU A 26 -17.48 -0.80 4.68
C LEU A 26 -16.91 -2.09 4.08
N GLU A 27 -17.12 -2.34 2.78
CA GLU A 27 -16.40 -3.39 2.05
C GLU A 27 -14.90 -3.20 2.25
N GLU A 28 -14.27 -4.15 2.95
CA GLU A 28 -12.82 -4.23 3.02
C GLU A 28 -12.28 -4.34 1.60
N LYS A 29 -11.77 -3.22 1.07
CA LYS A 29 -11.09 -3.25 -0.22
C LYS A 29 -10.02 -4.33 -0.13
N PRO A 30 -9.99 -5.29 -1.08
CA PRO A 30 -9.02 -6.37 -1.03
C PRO A 30 -7.63 -5.74 -0.88
N LYS A 31 -6.91 -6.13 0.18
CA LYS A 31 -5.55 -5.64 0.42
C LYS A 31 -4.76 -5.92 -0.85
N LYS A 32 -4.43 -4.87 -1.60
CA LYS A 32 -3.68 -5.01 -2.84
C LYS A 32 -2.39 -5.75 -2.51
N ASN A 33 -2.15 -6.86 -3.20
CA ASN A 33 -0.91 -7.62 -3.05
C ASN A 33 0.20 -6.85 -3.78
N TYR A 34 0.87 -5.94 -3.07
CA TYR A 34 1.97 -5.17 -3.63
C TYR A 34 3.21 -6.06 -3.82
N THR A 35 3.85 -5.89 -4.96
CA THR A 35 5.26 -6.28 -5.13
C THR A 35 6.16 -5.36 -4.31
N LEU A 36 7.37 -5.82 -3.98
CA LEU A 36 8.35 -5.02 -3.26
C LEU A 36 8.72 -3.75 -4.04
N ASN A 37 8.78 -3.82 -5.37
CA ASN A 37 9.00 -2.68 -6.25
C ASN A 37 7.92 -1.60 -6.09
N GLU A 38 6.64 -2.00 -6.14
CA GLU A 38 5.53 -1.05 -5.99
C GLU A 38 5.53 -0.40 -4.60
N LEU A 39 5.81 -1.17 -3.55
CA LEU A 39 5.87 -0.64 -2.19
C LEU A 39 7.03 0.35 -2.04
N VAL A 40 8.22 0.01 -2.53
CA VAL A 40 9.38 0.90 -2.48
C VAL A 40 9.13 2.16 -3.31
N GLY A 41 8.50 2.05 -4.48
CA GLY A 41 8.12 3.20 -5.29
C GLY A 41 7.20 4.17 -4.54
N ALA A 42 6.14 3.65 -3.91
CA ALA A 42 5.23 4.45 -3.10
C ALA A 42 5.94 5.10 -1.89
N TYR A 43 6.80 4.34 -1.21
CA TYR A 43 7.61 4.86 -0.10
C TYR A 43 8.59 5.95 -0.54
N MET A 44 9.26 5.81 -1.69
CA MET A 44 10.17 6.84 -2.22
C MET A 44 9.43 8.12 -2.63
N ALA A 45 8.22 8.00 -3.18
CA ALA A 45 7.39 9.15 -3.51
C ALA A 45 7.01 9.95 -2.25
N ASP A 46 6.63 9.26 -1.16
CA ASP A 46 6.38 9.88 0.14
C ASP A 46 7.64 10.54 0.73
N GLN A 47 8.76 9.80 0.78
CA GLN A 47 10.01 10.30 1.34
C GLN A 47 10.51 11.58 0.67
N LYS A 48 10.26 11.74 -0.64
CA LYS A 48 10.67 12.94 -1.37
C LYS A 48 10.03 14.23 -0.80
N VAL A 49 8.86 14.13 -0.16
CA VAL A 49 8.14 15.28 0.40
C VAL A 49 8.15 15.32 1.93
N THR A 50 8.40 14.18 2.60
CA THR A 50 8.32 14.08 4.07
C THR A 50 9.66 14.20 4.80
N VAL A 51 10.80 13.98 4.12
CA VAL A 51 12.13 14.02 4.76
C VAL A 51 13.12 14.92 4.03
N LYS A 52 14.21 15.27 4.71
CA LYS A 52 15.35 16.00 4.11
C LYS A 52 15.97 15.20 2.96
N MET A 53 16.51 15.90 1.97
CA MET A 53 17.15 15.28 0.80
C MET A 53 18.27 14.30 1.14
N SER A 54 19.09 14.60 2.17
CA SER A 54 20.13 13.67 2.64
C SER A 54 19.56 12.34 3.14
N THR A 55 18.44 12.39 3.86
CA THR A 55 17.70 11.21 4.32
C THR A 55 17.09 10.45 3.14
N TYR A 56 16.46 11.15 2.20
CA TYR A 56 15.92 10.56 0.97
C TYR A 56 16.99 9.77 0.21
N HIS A 57 18.16 10.38 -0.04
CA HIS A 57 19.24 9.72 -0.77
C HIS A 57 19.73 8.45 -0.07
N ARG A 58 19.97 8.51 1.25
CA ARG A 58 20.37 7.34 2.04
C ARG A 58 19.32 6.23 1.93
N ASN A 59 18.05 6.56 2.11
CA ASN A 59 16.95 5.59 2.07
C ASN A 59 16.73 5.01 0.66
N TYR A 60 16.94 5.81 -0.39
CA TYR A 60 16.92 5.34 -1.78
C TYR A 60 17.96 4.24 -2.04
N PHE A 61 19.21 4.44 -1.64
CA PHE A 61 20.25 3.43 -1.83
C PHE A 61 20.01 2.17 -0.97
N ALA A 62 19.54 2.35 0.28
CA ALA A 62 19.19 1.23 1.16
C ALA A 62 18.05 0.38 0.57
N THR A 63 16.96 1.02 0.15
CA THR A 63 15.80 0.31 -0.44
C THR A 63 16.14 -0.34 -1.78
N LYS A 64 16.93 0.31 -2.62
CA LYS A 64 17.44 -0.29 -3.87
C LYS A 64 18.28 -1.54 -3.61
N THR A 65 19.14 -1.50 -2.59
CA THR A 65 19.94 -2.65 -2.16
C THR A 65 19.02 -3.78 -1.68
N LEU A 66 18.05 -3.48 -0.81
CA LEU A 66 17.09 -4.47 -0.32
C LEU A 66 16.26 -5.09 -1.45
N MET A 67 15.82 -4.31 -2.45
CA MET A 67 15.12 -4.84 -3.62
C MET A 67 15.98 -5.80 -4.43
N SER A 68 17.26 -5.48 -4.61
CA SER A 68 18.22 -6.36 -5.31
C SER A 68 18.37 -7.71 -4.60
N ILE A 69 18.42 -7.69 -3.25
CA ILE A 69 18.60 -8.88 -2.42
C ILE A 69 17.32 -9.73 -2.36
N LEU A 70 16.18 -9.08 -2.06
CA LEU A 70 14.91 -9.77 -1.78
C LEU A 70 14.10 -10.08 -3.04
N GLY A 71 14.45 -9.48 -4.17
CA GLY A 71 13.72 -9.60 -5.43
C GLY A 71 12.60 -8.56 -5.54
N LYS A 72 12.66 -7.73 -6.58
CA LYS A 72 11.74 -6.61 -6.83
C LYS A 72 10.28 -7.07 -7.03
N ASP A 73 10.09 -8.25 -7.64
CA ASP A 73 8.77 -8.80 -8.00
C ASP A 73 8.15 -9.65 -6.87
N THR A 74 8.84 -9.78 -5.74
CA THR A 74 8.36 -10.53 -4.57
C THR A 74 7.14 -9.83 -3.97
N LEU A 75 6.06 -10.57 -3.76
CA LEU A 75 4.88 -10.06 -3.05
C LEU A 75 5.21 -9.83 -1.57
N VAL A 76 4.93 -8.62 -1.07
CA VAL A 76 5.31 -8.18 0.28
C VAL A 76 4.66 -9.05 1.35
N ASN A 77 3.40 -9.45 1.16
CA ASN A 77 2.67 -10.32 2.08
C ASN A 77 3.21 -11.77 2.13
N ARG A 78 4.14 -12.14 1.24
CA ARG A 78 4.79 -13.45 1.23
C ARG A 78 6.21 -13.40 1.82
N LEU A 79 6.69 -12.23 2.24
CA LEU A 79 7.96 -12.11 2.93
C LEU A 79 7.86 -12.81 4.29
N SER A 80 8.83 -13.69 4.57
CA SER A 80 8.98 -14.33 5.87
C SER A 80 10.37 -14.07 6.42
N ALA A 81 10.52 -14.14 7.75
CA ALA A 81 11.82 -13.98 8.40
C ALA A 81 12.86 -15.00 7.88
N LYS A 82 12.42 -16.24 7.59
CA LYS A 82 13.27 -17.27 6.97
C LYS A 82 13.74 -16.84 5.58
N TYR A 83 12.82 -16.42 4.71
CA TYR A 83 13.15 -15.97 3.35
C TYR A 83 14.14 -14.80 3.36
N VAL A 84 13.89 -13.79 4.20
CA VAL A 84 14.76 -12.61 4.32
C VAL A 84 16.16 -13.00 4.77
N ARG A 85 16.29 -13.85 5.80
CA ARG A 85 17.59 -14.36 6.25
C ARG A 85 18.32 -15.13 5.17
N GLU A 86 17.66 -16.06 4.49
CA GLU A 86 18.27 -16.84 3.41
C GLU A 86 18.77 -15.96 2.26
N LYS A 87 17.99 -14.95 1.86
CA LYS A 87 18.39 -14.00 0.81
C LYS A 87 19.57 -13.15 1.24
N LEU A 88 19.61 -12.67 2.48
CA LEU A 88 20.75 -11.93 3.02
C LEU A 88 22.02 -12.79 3.09
N LEU A 89 21.92 -14.02 3.62
CA LEU A 89 23.07 -14.94 3.70
C LEU A 89 23.67 -15.27 2.32
N LYS A 90 22.82 -15.37 1.28
CA LYS A 90 23.26 -15.58 -0.10
C LYS A 90 24.10 -14.43 -0.66
N THR A 91 24.07 -13.23 -0.08
CA THR A 91 24.89 -12.09 -0.52
C THR A 91 26.34 -12.16 -0.07
N GLY A 92 26.74 -13.19 0.69
CA GLY A 92 28.13 -13.38 1.13
C GLY A 92 28.56 -12.52 2.32
N LYS A 93 27.73 -11.55 2.75
CA LYS A 93 27.94 -10.83 4.02
C LYS A 93 27.38 -11.66 5.16
N ARG A 94 28.27 -12.38 5.85
CA ARG A 94 27.99 -12.92 7.18
C ARG A 94 27.66 -11.74 8.10
N LEU A 95 26.39 -11.59 8.47
CA LEU A 95 26.01 -10.73 9.59
C LEU A 95 26.43 -11.50 10.84
N GLU A 96 27.62 -11.21 11.35
CA GLU A 96 27.95 -11.57 12.72
C GLU A 96 27.09 -10.67 13.61
N LEU A 97 26.10 -11.30 14.25
CA LEU A 97 25.24 -10.71 15.28
C LEU A 97 25.94 -10.82 16.62
#